data_AF-A0A956WHC6-F1
#
_entry.id   AF-A0A956WHC6-F1
#
_cell.length_a   1.000
_cell.length_b   1.000
_cell.length_c   1.000
_cell.angle_alpha   90.00
_cell.angle_beta   90.00
_cell.angle_gamma   90.00
#
_symmetry.space_group_name_H-M   'P 1'
#
loop_
_entity.id
_entity.type
_entity.pdbx_description
1 polymer ?
#
loop_
_entity_poly.entity_id
_entity_poly.type
_entity_poly.pdbx_seq_one_letter_code
_entity_poly.pdbx_strand_id
1 'polypeptide(L)' 'NRHVAFGRGVHACLGAPLARIEGQIAFETLFRRYPRLRLAVPADEIRWGDNFLRGFREIPVLF' A
#
# COMPACT_ATOMS: atom_id res chain seq x y z
N ASN A 1 3.63 15.06 10.92
CA ASN A 1 3.26 13.66 11.19
C ASN A 1 4.43 12.97 11.88
N ARG A 2 4.30 12.55 13.16
CA ARG A 2 5.38 11.96 13.98
C ARG A 2 5.31 10.42 14.01
N HIS A 3 5.10 9.77 12.87
CA HIS A 3 5.05 8.31 12.76
C HIS A 3 6.44 7.69 12.60
N VAL A 4 6.54 6.37 12.85
CA VAL A 4 7.80 5.59 12.73
C VAL A 4 7.82 4.64 11.54
N ALA A 5 6.88 4.74 10.59
CA ALA A 5 6.76 3.83 9.45
C ALA A 5 8.03 3.71 8.57
N PHE A 6 8.89 4.74 8.56
CA PHE A 6 10.16 4.76 7.83
C PHE A 6 11.39 4.74 8.76
N GLY A 7 11.22 4.31 10.02
CA GLY A 7 12.27 4.37 11.03
C GLY A 7 12.64 5.80 11.44
N ARG A 8 13.70 5.93 12.25
CA ARG A 8 14.26 7.20 12.74
C ARG A 8 15.75 7.03 13.07
N GLY A 9 16.51 8.13 13.03
CA GLY A 9 17.94 8.14 13.38
C GLY A 9 18.82 7.58 12.27
N VAL A 10 19.91 6.92 12.63
CA VAL A 10 20.93 6.43 11.66
C VAL A 10 20.42 5.34 10.72
N HIS A 11 19.32 4.68 11.07
CA HIS A 11 18.65 3.68 10.24
C HIS A 11 17.33 4.18 9.64
N ALA A 12 17.12 5.50 9.56
CA ALA A 12 15.98 6.04 8.83
C ALA A 12 16.02 5.55 7.38
N CYS A 13 14.86 5.16 6.85
CA CYS A 13 14.75 4.65 5.50
C CYS A 13 15.21 5.71 4.50
N LEU A 14 16.32 5.42 3.81
CA LEU A 14 16.87 6.29 2.77
C LEU A 14 15.86 6.52 1.63
N GLY A 15 15.05 5.51 1.33
CA GLY A 15 14.02 5.55 0.28
C GLY A 15 12.72 6.27 0.68
N ALA A 16 12.60 6.78 1.91
CA ALA A 16 11.34 7.36 2.39
C ALA A 16 10.81 8.54 1.53
N PRO A 17 11.63 9.42 0.93
CA PRO A 17 11.11 10.44 0.01
C PRO A 17 10.55 9.84 -1.28
N LEU A 18 11.25 8.87 -1.86
CA LEU A 18 10.82 8.20 -3.10
C LEU A 18 9.53 7.41 -2.89
N ALA A 19 9.48 6.58 -1.84
CA ALA A 19 8.31 5.77 -1.53
C ALA A 19 7.04 6.62 -1.31
N ARG A 20 7.19 7.86 -0.81
CA ARG A 20 6.06 8.81 -0.71
C ARG A 20 5.58 9.26 -2.07
N ILE A 21 6.48 9.66 -2.95
CA ILE A 21 6.14 10.09 -4.32
C ILE A 21 5.48 8.93 -5.08
N GLU A 22 6.06 7.74 -5.01
CA GLU A 22 5.51 6.55 -5.65
C GLU A 22 4.13 6.21 -5.10
N GLY A 23 3.95 6.21 -3.77
CA GLY A 23 2.65 5.95 -3.15
C GLY A 23 1.58 6.97 -3.56
N GLN A 24 1.93 8.26 -3.59
CA GLN A 24 1.03 9.32 -4.04
C GLN A 24 0.59 9.09 -5.50
N ILE A 25 1.55 8.90 -6.41
CA ILE A 25 1.26 8.68 -7.83
C ILE A 25 0.46 7.39 -8.04
N ALA A 26 0.84 6.31 -7.36
CA ALA A 26 0.21 5.00 -7.52
C ALA A 26 -1.27 5.05 -7.10
N PHE A 27 -1.58 5.54 -5.89
CA PHE A 27 -2.96 5.59 -5.41
C PHE A 27 -3.79 6.62 -6.17
N GLU A 28 -3.26 7.80 -6.46
CA GLU A 28 -3.98 8.81 -7.24
C GLU A 28 -4.33 8.29 -8.65
N THR A 29 -3.34 7.70 -9.34
CA THR A 29 -3.55 7.18 -10.69
C THR A 29 -4.51 5.99 -10.69
N LEU A 30 -4.39 5.09 -9.72
CA LEU A 30 -5.27 3.92 -9.61
C LEU A 30 -6.73 4.33 -9.47
N PHE A 31 -7.04 5.19 -8.50
CA PHE A 31 -8.43 5.61 -8.25
C PHE A 31 -8.96 6.57 -9.30
N ARG A 32 -8.10 7.38 -9.94
CA ARG A 32 -8.51 8.19 -11.10
C ARG A 32 -8.87 7.34 -12.31
N ARG A 33 -8.11 6.27 -12.58
CA ARG A 33 -8.34 5.39 -13.73
C ARG A 33 -9.53 4.43 -13.53
N TYR A 34 -9.73 3.96 -12.31
CA TYR A 34 -10.80 3.02 -11.95
C TYR A 34 -11.68 3.59 -10.83
N PRO A 35 -12.56 4.57 -11.12
CA PRO A 35 -13.34 5.26 -10.09
C PRO A 35 -14.38 4.38 -9.39
N ARG A 36 -14.70 3.20 -9.96
CA ARG A 36 -15.60 2.20 -9.36
C ARG A 36 -14.86 0.97 -8.83
N LEU A 37 -13.54 1.07 -8.65
CA LEU A 37 -12.72 -0.02 -8.12
C LEU A 37 -13.27 -0.49 -6.77
N ARG A 38 -13.58 -1.78 -6.69
CA ARG A 38 -14.11 -2.43 -5.49
C ARG A 38 -13.56 -3.83 -5.34
N LEU A 39 -13.60 -4.35 -4.13
CA LEU A 39 -13.22 -5.74 -3.88
C LEU A 39 -14.15 -6.70 -4.65
N ALA A 40 -13.56 -7.74 -5.24
CA ALA A 40 -14.30 -8.81 -5.89
C ALA A 40 -14.86 -9.84 -4.88
N VAL A 41 -14.35 -9.80 -3.65
CA VAL A 41 -14.70 -10.70 -2.53
C VAL A 41 -14.96 -9.89 -1.26
N PRO A 42 -15.67 -10.44 -0.26
CA PRO A 42 -15.74 -9.87 1.09
C PRO A 42 -14.34 -9.60 1.68
N ALA A 43 -14.22 -8.54 2.49
CA ALA A 43 -12.92 -8.08 2.98
C ALA A 43 -12.24 -9.06 3.96
N ASP A 44 -13.03 -9.87 4.66
CA ASP A 44 -12.59 -10.92 5.58
C ASP A 44 -12.04 -12.16 4.86
N GLU A 45 -12.29 -12.31 3.57
CA GLU A 45 -11.70 -13.36 2.73
C GLU A 45 -10.30 -13.00 2.20
N ILE A 46 -9.86 -11.73 2.35
CA ILE A 46 -8.55 -11.28 1.87
C ILE A 46 -7.44 -11.90 2.73
N ARG A 47 -6.53 -12.63 2.07
CA ARG A 47 -5.46 -13.38 2.74
C ARG A 47 -4.22 -12.52 2.93
N TRP A 48 -3.72 -12.49 4.16
CA TRP A 48 -2.39 -11.96 4.45
C TRP A 48 -1.29 -12.83 3.81
N GLY A 49 -0.23 -12.18 3.33
CA GLY A 49 1.00 -12.85 2.91
C GLY A 49 1.82 -13.31 4.11
N ASP A 50 2.72 -14.26 3.88
CA ASP A 50 3.60 -14.85 4.92
C ASP A 50 5.02 -14.25 4.86
N ASN A 51 5.09 -12.94 4.62
CA ASN A 51 6.36 -12.23 4.42
C ASN A 51 6.77 -11.46 5.68
N PHE A 52 8.07 -11.19 5.82
CA PHE A 52 8.60 -10.33 6.89
C PHE A 52 7.92 -8.95 6.94
N LEU A 53 7.60 -8.39 5.77
CA LEU A 53 6.79 -7.18 5.66
C LEU A 53 5.32 -7.56 5.57
N ARG A 54 4.51 -6.99 6.46
CA ARG A 54 3.07 -7.19 6.47
C ARG A 54 2.43 -6.64 5.19
N GLY A 55 1.73 -7.49 4.46
CA GLY A 55 0.99 -7.16 3.26
C GLY A 55 0.03 -8.27 2.87
N PHE A 56 -0.91 -7.98 1.97
CA PHE A 56 -1.81 -8.99 1.43
C PHE A 56 -1.11 -9.85 0.38
N ARG A 57 -1.46 -11.13 0.31
CA ARG A 57 -0.98 -12.03 -0.74
C ARG A 57 -1.60 -11.68 -2.09
N GLU A 58 -2.90 -11.38 -2.07
CA GLU A 58 -3.71 -10.99 -3.22
C GLU A 58 -4.83 -10.06 -2.76
N ILE A 59 -5.25 -9.16 -3.65
CA ILE A 59 -6.43 -8.31 -3.45
C ILE A 59 -7.28 -8.41 -4.73
N PRO A 60 -8.24 -9.34 -4.79
CA PRO A 60 -9.14 -9.46 -5.95
C PRO A 60 -10.03 -8.22 -6.08
N VAL A 61 -10.09 -7.63 -7.28
CA VAL A 61 -10.84 -6.38 -7.54
C VAL A 61 -11.67 -6.44 -8.82
N LEU A 62 -12.71 -5.61 -8.87
CA LEU A 62 -13.54 -5.32 -10.05
C LEU A 62 -13.46 -3.81 -10.33
N PHE A 63 -13.47 -3.40 -11.60
CA PHE A 63 -13.31 -1.99 -12.02
C PHE A 63 -14.33 -1.55 -13.08
#